data_AF-A0A1E3G536-F1
#
_entry.id   AF-A0A1E3G536-F1
#
_cell.length_a   1.000
_cell.length_b   1.000
_cell.length_c   1.000
_cell.angle_alpha   90.00
_cell.angle_beta   90.00
_cell.angle_gamma   90.00
#
_symmetry.space_group_name_H-M   'P 1'
#
loop_
_entity.id
_entity.type
_entity.pdbx_description
1 polymer ?
#
loop_
_entity_poly.entity_id
_entity_poly.type
_entity_poly.pdbx_seq_one_letter_code
_entity_poly.pdbx_strand_id
1 'polypeptide(L)'
;MAFRLEKILSLKVKEEEVVKQALSAVRVRINELEAEIEKAKEYRNSLDTELRIGSVPGAQLSFLLYLKNLQDRYIEFLTEQLSKLRAQERELLAQFLEKRAERRSLEKLKERYLQRELFEMDRKERILIDEIALQKFVRRSSRME
;
A
#
# COMPACT_ATOMS: atom_id res chain seq x y z
N MET A 1 -5.47 14.55 28.18
CA MET A 1 -5.37 15.69 27.22
C MET A 1 -5.33 15.15 25.79
N ALA A 2 -5.51 16.00 24.76
CA ALA A 2 -5.48 15.56 23.36
C ALA A 2 -4.04 15.51 22.80
N PHE A 3 -3.71 14.47 22.04
CA PHE A 3 -2.40 14.33 21.39
C PHE A 3 -2.20 15.46 20.35
N ARG A 4 -1.15 16.26 20.51
CA ARG A 4 -0.93 17.47 19.69
C ARG A 4 -0.77 17.17 18.19
N LEU A 5 -0.28 15.99 17.83
CA LEU A 5 -0.03 15.59 16.43
C LEU A 5 -1.16 14.72 15.85
N GLU A 6 -2.33 14.64 16.50
CA GLU A 6 -3.46 13.82 16.03
C GLU A 6 -3.90 14.17 14.60
N LYS A 7 -3.98 15.47 14.29
CA LYS A 7 -4.32 15.96 12.95
C LYS A 7 -3.29 15.52 11.90
N ILE A 8 -2.00 15.58 12.25
CA ILE A 8 -0.91 15.19 11.35
C ILE A 8 -0.93 13.67 11.14
N LEU A 9 -1.16 12.89 12.19
CA LEU A 9 -1.33 11.44 12.07
C LEU A 9 -2.49 11.09 11.13
N SER A 10 -3.64 11.74 11.29
CA SER A 10 -4.80 11.51 10.41
C SER A 10 -4.52 11.84 8.94
N LEU A 11 -3.72 12.89 8.69
CA LEU A 11 -3.30 13.27 7.35
C LEU A 11 -2.36 12.23 6.75
N LYS A 12 -1.40 11.71 7.54
CA LYS A 12 -0.47 10.67 7.11
C LYS A 12 -1.14 9.33 6.81
N VAL A 13 -2.18 8.98 7.57
CA VAL A 13 -3.03 7.82 7.24
C VAL A 13 -3.67 7.98 5.86
N LYS A 14 -4.25 9.15 5.58
CA LYS A 14 -4.86 9.43 4.26
C LYS A 14 -3.83 9.42 3.13
N GLU A 15 -2.65 10.00 3.33
CA GLU A 15 -1.56 9.96 2.35
C GLU A 15 -1.15 8.50 2.04
N GLU A 16 -0.98 7.66 3.06
CA GLU A 16 -0.67 6.23 2.87
C GLU A 16 -1.78 5.51 2.09
N GLU A 17 -3.05 5.79 2.40
CA GLU A 17 -4.19 5.18 1.70
C GLU A 17 -4.26 5.58 0.22
N VAL A 18 -4.01 6.85 -0.11
CA VAL A 18 -3.99 7.31 -1.51
C VAL A 18 -2.92 6.57 -2.32
N VAL A 19 -1.70 6.46 -1.77
CA VAL A 19 -0.61 5.74 -2.45
C VAL A 19 -0.94 4.25 -2.57
N LYS A 20 -1.55 3.66 -1.54
CA LYS A 20 -1.99 2.25 -1.58
C LYS A 20 -3.03 2.00 -2.67
N GLN A 21 -3.99 2.91 -2.84
CA GLN A 21 -4.99 2.83 -3.91
C GLN A 21 -4.34 2.94 -5.29
N ALA A 22 -3.44 3.91 -5.48
CA ALA A 22 -2.69 4.07 -6.72
C ALA A 22 -1.88 2.80 -7.06
N LEU A 23 -1.18 2.24 -6.07
CA LEU A 23 -0.43 0.99 -6.24
C LEU A 23 -1.34 -0.18 -6.66
N SER A 24 -2.52 -0.29 -6.06
CA SER A 24 -3.49 -1.34 -6.41
C SER A 24 -4.00 -1.17 -7.85
N ALA A 25 -4.28 0.05 -8.29
CA ALA A 25 -4.73 0.33 -9.65
C ALA A 25 -3.67 -0.05 -10.68
N VAL A 26 -2.40 0.31 -10.43
CA VAL A 26 -1.28 -0.06 -11.31
C VAL A 26 -1.12 -1.58 -11.39
N ARG A 27 -1.26 -2.30 -10.27
CA ARG A 27 -1.19 -3.77 -10.27
C ARG A 27 -2.30 -4.44 -11.05
N VAL A 28 -3.53 -3.93 -10.95
CA VAL A 28 -4.64 -4.42 -11.78
C VAL A 28 -4.31 -4.22 -13.25
N ARG A 29 -3.83 -3.03 -13.61
CA ARG A 29 -3.46 -2.73 -14.99
C ARG A 29 -2.31 -3.60 -15.53
N ILE A 30 -1.33 -3.90 -14.69
CA ILE A 30 -0.24 -4.85 -14.99
C ILE A 30 -0.83 -6.23 -15.31
N ASN A 31 -1.71 -6.75 -14.46
CA ASN A 31 -2.31 -8.08 -14.67
C ASN A 31 -3.14 -8.13 -15.95
N GLU A 32 -3.89 -7.08 -16.27
CA GLU A 32 -4.64 -6.95 -17.53
C GLU A 32 -3.70 -7.01 -18.75
N LEU A 33 -2.60 -6.25 -18.70
CA LEU A 33 -1.59 -6.23 -19.77
C LEU A 33 -0.87 -7.56 -19.91
N GLU A 34 -0.55 -8.24 -18.81
CA GLU A 34 0.06 -9.57 -18.83
C GLU A 34 -0.88 -10.58 -19.49
N ALA A 35 -2.17 -10.58 -19.14
CA ALA A 35 -3.16 -11.43 -19.78
C ALA A 35 -3.34 -11.10 -21.28
N GLU A 36 -3.25 -9.83 -21.65
CA GLU A 36 -3.30 -9.41 -23.06
C GLU A 36 -2.08 -9.88 -23.84
N ILE A 37 -0.88 -9.79 -23.26
CA ILE A 37 0.36 -10.31 -23.84
C ILE A 37 0.27 -11.83 -24.03
N GLU A 38 -0.28 -12.56 -23.06
CA GLU A 38 -0.48 -14.01 -23.18
C GLU A 38 -1.40 -14.36 -24.35
N LYS A 39 -2.57 -13.72 -24.45
CA LYS A 39 -3.48 -13.89 -25.60
C LYS A 39 -2.80 -13.54 -26.93
N ALA A 40 -1.99 -12.47 -26.94
CA ALA A 40 -1.26 -12.06 -28.12
C ALA A 40 -0.23 -13.10 -28.56
N LYS A 41 0.47 -13.73 -27.60
CA LYS A 41 1.41 -14.83 -27.83
C LYS A 41 0.71 -16.10 -28.31
N GLU A 42 -0.45 -16.43 -27.73
CA GLU A 42 -1.26 -17.57 -28.17
C GLU A 42 -1.68 -17.43 -29.64
N TYR A 43 -2.18 -16.26 -30.03
CA TYR A 43 -2.53 -15.98 -31.43
C TYR A 43 -1.30 -16.00 -32.35
N ARG A 44 -0.17 -15.46 -31.90
CA ARG A 44 1.11 -15.55 -32.64
C ARG A 44 1.55 -17.00 -32.85
N ASN A 45 1.34 -17.86 -31.85
CA ASN A 45 1.65 -19.28 -31.94
C ASN A 45 0.69 -20.03 -32.87
N SER A 46 -0.60 -19.67 -32.92
CA SER A 46 -1.53 -20.26 -33.87
C SER A 46 -1.15 -19.92 -35.33
N LEU A 47 -0.73 -18.69 -35.59
CA LEU A 47 -0.17 -18.31 -36.90
C LEU A 47 1.09 -19.13 -37.24
N ASP A 48 1.97 -19.39 -36.28
CA ASP A 48 3.14 -20.26 -36.47
C ASP A 48 2.75 -21.71 -36.77
N THR A 49 1.67 -22.22 -36.18
CA THR A 49 1.17 -23.55 -36.52
C THR A 49 0.58 -23.60 -37.92
N GLU A 50 -0.18 -22.59 -38.35
CA GLU A 50 -0.74 -22.50 -39.70
C GLU A 50 0.36 -22.45 -40.76
N LEU A 51 1.44 -21.70 -40.51
CA LEU A 51 2.62 -21.64 -41.38
C LEU A 51 3.35 -23.00 -41.51
N ARG A 52 3.20 -23.90 -40.54
CA ARG A 52 3.83 -25.24 -40.55
C ARG A 52 2.96 -26.31 -41.22
N ILE A 53 1.65 -26.07 -41.37
CA ILE A 53 0.71 -27.04 -41.93
C ILE A 53 0.64 -26.87 -43.45
N GLY A 54 1.44 -27.67 -44.17
CA GLY A 54 1.21 -28.00 -45.58
C GLY A 54 1.52 -26.93 -46.63
N SER A 55 1.12 -27.24 -47.88
CA SER A 55 1.36 -26.40 -49.06
C SER A 55 0.41 -25.20 -49.07
N VAL A 56 0.89 -24.06 -48.59
CA VAL A 56 0.14 -22.80 -48.58
C VAL A 56 0.40 -22.04 -49.91
N PRO A 57 -0.63 -21.55 -50.61
CA PRO A 57 -0.45 -20.65 -51.75
C PRO A 57 0.41 -19.44 -51.40
N GLY A 58 1.29 -18.99 -52.29
CA GLY A 58 2.27 -17.93 -52.00
C GLY A 58 1.65 -16.61 -51.49
N ALA A 59 0.46 -16.24 -51.95
CA ALA A 59 -0.26 -15.07 -51.46
C ALA A 59 -0.73 -15.23 -49.99
N GLN A 60 -1.19 -16.42 -49.62
CA GLN A 60 -1.63 -16.74 -48.27
C GLN A 60 -0.44 -16.87 -47.31
N LEU A 61 0.69 -17.41 -47.78
CA LEU A 61 1.96 -17.40 -47.04
C LEU A 61 2.40 -15.96 -46.72
N SER A 62 2.39 -15.09 -47.72
CA SER A 62 2.77 -13.68 -47.56
C SER A 62 1.87 -12.96 -46.55
N PHE A 63 0.56 -13.25 -46.58
CA PHE A 63 -0.40 -12.70 -45.63
C PHE A 63 -0.17 -13.19 -44.20
N LEU A 64 0.06 -14.50 -43.99
CA LEU A 64 0.35 -15.05 -42.67
C LEU A 64 1.64 -14.49 -42.07
N LEU A 65 2.70 -14.34 -42.88
CA LEU A 65 3.95 -13.69 -42.47
C LEU A 65 3.73 -12.22 -42.09
N TYR A 66 2.89 -11.50 -42.83
CA TYR A 66 2.52 -10.13 -42.48
C TYR A 66 1.80 -10.06 -41.14
N LEU A 67 0.78 -10.90 -40.91
CA LEU A 67 0.05 -10.96 -39.65
C LEU A 67 0.97 -11.31 -38.48
N LYS A 68 1.88 -12.27 -38.67
CA LYS A 68 2.86 -12.64 -37.65
C LYS A 68 3.77 -11.47 -37.29
N ASN A 69 4.32 -10.75 -38.27
CA ASN A 69 5.15 -9.59 -38.03
C ASN A 69 4.38 -8.45 -37.32
N LEU A 70 3.11 -8.23 -37.69
CA LEU A 70 2.25 -7.27 -37.01
C LEU A 70 2.05 -7.67 -35.54
N GLN A 71 1.83 -8.95 -35.30
CA GLN A 71 1.61 -9.49 -33.97
C GLN A 71 2.86 -9.44 -33.10
N ASP A 72 4.04 -9.75 -33.65
CA ASP A 72 5.32 -9.63 -32.94
C ASP A 72 5.55 -8.16 -32.51
N ARG A 73 5.29 -7.18 -33.38
CA ARG A 73 5.34 -5.74 -33.03
C ARG A 73 4.33 -5.35 -31.96
N TYR A 74 3.13 -5.93 -32.00
CA TYR A 74 2.10 -5.68 -30.99
C TYR A 74 2.55 -6.19 -29.61
N ILE A 75 3.12 -7.40 -29.56
CA ILE A 75 3.69 -7.97 -28.33
C ILE A 75 4.82 -7.08 -27.81
N GLU A 76 5.74 -6.63 -28.67
CA GLU A 76 6.81 -5.71 -28.29
C GLU A 76 6.25 -4.43 -27.66
N PHE A 77 5.27 -3.80 -28.30
CA PHE A 77 4.60 -2.61 -27.78
C PHE A 77 3.97 -2.84 -26.40
N LEU A 78 3.23 -3.93 -26.22
CA LEU A 78 2.63 -4.27 -24.93
C LEU A 78 3.69 -4.54 -23.86
N THR A 79 4.80 -5.21 -24.21
CA THR A 79 5.90 -5.46 -23.27
C THR A 79 6.61 -4.17 -22.84
N GLU A 80 6.74 -3.20 -23.75
CA GLU A 80 7.29 -1.88 -23.41
C GLU A 80 6.35 -1.15 -22.44
N GLN A 81 5.04 -1.17 -22.68
CA GLN A 81 4.05 -0.60 -21.74
C GLN A 81 4.10 -1.28 -20.37
N LEU A 82 4.19 -2.61 -20.34
CA LEU A 82 4.32 -3.38 -19.11
C LEU A 82 5.58 -2.97 -18.33
N SER A 83 6.71 -2.78 -19.02
CA SER A 83 7.96 -2.34 -18.39
C SER A 83 7.82 -0.96 -17.72
N LYS A 84 7.10 -0.04 -18.37
CA LYS A 84 6.81 1.31 -17.82
C LYS A 84 5.92 1.23 -16.59
N LEU A 85 4.86 0.41 -16.62
CA LEU A 85 4.00 0.19 -15.46
C LEU A 85 4.75 -0.48 -14.30
N ARG A 86 5.64 -1.43 -14.57
CA ARG A 86 6.49 -2.08 -13.55
C ARG A 86 7.50 -1.10 -12.94
N ALA A 87 7.99 -0.11 -13.69
CA ALA A 87 8.78 0.99 -13.13
C ALA A 87 7.93 1.87 -12.20
N GLN A 88 6.74 2.26 -12.65
CA GLN A 88 5.79 3.03 -11.83
C GLN A 88 5.36 2.27 -10.56
N GLU A 89 5.13 0.96 -10.65
CA GLU A 89 4.81 0.12 -9.48
C GLU A 89 5.93 0.19 -8.43
N ARG A 90 7.20 0.09 -8.87
CA ARG A 90 8.36 0.16 -7.98
C ARG A 90 8.47 1.52 -7.30
N GLU A 91 8.25 2.61 -8.03
CA GLU A 91 8.25 3.97 -7.48
C GLU A 91 7.13 4.16 -6.45
N LEU A 92 5.90 3.76 -6.78
CA LEU A 92 4.76 3.83 -5.86
C LEU A 92 4.97 2.95 -4.62
N LEU A 93 5.60 1.79 -4.76
CA LEU A 93 5.92 0.92 -3.64
C LEU A 93 6.96 1.56 -2.70
N ALA A 94 7.98 2.21 -3.25
CA ALA A 94 8.94 2.96 -2.45
C ALA A 94 8.27 4.10 -1.67
N GLN A 95 7.43 4.89 -2.34
CA GLN A 95 6.65 5.96 -1.71
C GLN A 95 5.72 5.42 -0.62
N PHE A 96 5.05 4.29 -0.86
CA PHE A 96 4.17 3.67 0.13
C PHE A 96 4.94 3.26 1.39
N LEU A 97 6.13 2.66 1.24
CA LEU A 97 6.95 2.25 2.37
C LEU A 97 7.44 3.45 3.20
N GLU A 98 7.82 4.53 2.53
CA GLU A 98 8.20 5.79 3.19
C GLU A 98 7.04 6.37 4.01
N LYS A 99 5.87 6.53 3.39
CA LYS A 99 4.66 7.03 4.08
C LYS A 99 4.25 6.13 5.26
N ARG A 100 4.37 4.82 5.10
CA ARG A 100 4.10 3.86 6.17
C ARG A 100 5.09 3.99 7.32
N ALA A 101 6.36 4.26 7.03
CA ALA A 101 7.37 4.50 8.07
C ALA A 101 7.08 5.80 8.83
N GLU A 102 6.71 6.88 8.11
CA GLU A 102 6.29 8.15 8.72
C GLU A 102 5.09 7.96 9.66
N ARG A 103 4.01 7.31 9.20
CA ARG A 103 2.83 7.03 10.03
C ARG A 103 3.21 6.24 11.28
N ARG A 104 3.98 5.15 11.13
CA ARG A 104 4.40 4.31 12.25
C ARG A 104 5.22 5.07 13.29
N SER A 105 6.04 6.04 12.86
CA SER A 105 6.79 6.86 13.80
C SER A 105 5.87 7.76 14.63
N LEU A 106 4.84 8.36 14.01
CA LEU A 106 3.82 9.17 14.69
C LEU A 106 2.94 8.33 15.63
N GLU A 107 2.61 7.10 15.25
CA GLU A 107 1.87 6.17 16.12
C GLU A 107 2.65 5.86 17.40
N LYS A 108 3.94 5.54 17.27
CA LYS A 108 4.81 5.33 18.44
C LYS A 108 4.89 6.57 19.33
N LEU A 109 4.89 7.77 18.76
CA LEU A 109 4.85 9.01 19.54
C LEU A 109 3.52 9.17 20.29
N LYS A 110 2.40 8.83 19.66
CA LYS A 110 1.08 8.83 20.28
C LYS A 110 0.99 7.82 21.42
N GLU A 111 1.49 6.60 21.21
CA GLU A 111 1.55 5.56 22.25
C GLU A 111 2.36 6.03 23.48
N ARG A 112 3.55 6.58 23.26
CA ARG A 112 4.39 7.13 24.35
C ARG A 112 3.71 8.28 25.08
N TYR A 113 3.01 9.15 24.34
CA TYR A 113 2.24 10.25 24.93
C TYR A 113 1.13 9.71 25.85
N LEU A 114 0.35 8.73 25.38
CA LEU A 114 -0.71 8.11 26.15
C LEU A 114 -0.18 7.40 27.41
N GLN A 115 0.93 6.68 27.30
CA GLN A 115 1.57 6.05 28.47
C GLN A 115 1.98 7.06 29.53
N ARG A 116 2.53 8.22 29.12
CA ARG A 116 2.89 9.30 30.05
C ARG A 116 1.67 9.92 30.70
N GLU A 117 0.61 10.18 29.93
CA GLU A 117 -0.64 10.73 30.48
C GLU A 117 -1.25 9.77 31.51
N LEU A 118 -1.29 8.47 31.23
CA LEU A 118 -1.78 7.45 32.17
C LEU A 118 -0.96 7.46 33.47
N PHE A 119 0.38 7.47 33.36
CA PHE A 119 1.25 7.53 34.53
C PHE A 119 1.04 8.80 35.37
N GLU A 120 0.90 9.95 34.73
CA GLU A 120 0.62 11.23 35.42
C GLU A 120 -0.76 11.24 36.08
N MET A 121 -1.77 10.62 35.46
CA MET A 121 -3.09 10.46 36.05
C MET A 121 -3.02 9.56 37.30
N ASP A 122 -2.41 8.39 37.19
CA ASP A 122 -2.23 7.46 38.31
C ASP A 122 -1.48 8.13 39.48
N ARG A 123 -0.45 8.92 39.18
CA ARG A 123 0.32 9.66 40.19
C ARG A 123 -0.56 10.68 40.91
N LYS A 124 -1.35 11.46 40.18
CA LYS A 124 -2.27 12.46 40.76
C LYS A 124 -3.36 11.81 41.60
N GLU A 125 -3.92 10.69 41.13
CA GLU A 125 -4.92 9.93 41.88
C GLU A 125 -4.35 9.40 43.21
N ARG A 126 -3.13 8.85 43.21
CA ARG A 126 -2.46 8.42 44.45
C ARG A 126 -2.28 9.54 45.44
N ILE A 127 -1.79 10.70 44.99
CA ILE A 127 -1.63 11.89 45.86
C ILE A 127 -2.98 12.29 46.48
N LEU A 128 -4.03 12.31 45.67
CA LEU A 128 -5.38 12.66 46.14
C LEU A 128 -5.92 11.64 47.16
N ILE A 129 -5.69 10.33 46.93
CA ILE A 129 -6.09 9.27 47.87
C ILE A 129 -5.34 9.43 49.20
N ASP A 130 -4.04 9.69 49.16
CA ASP A 130 -3.21 9.89 50.35
C ASP A 130 -3.65 11.13 51.13
N GLU A 131 -3.96 12.24 50.46
CA GLU A 131 -4.52 13.44 51.08
C GLU A 131 -5.86 13.17 51.76
N ILE A 132 -6.77 12.44 51.09
CA ILE A 132 -8.06 12.04 51.67
C ILE A 132 -7.84 11.13 52.89
N ALA A 133 -6.90 10.20 52.84
CA ALA A 133 -6.57 9.30 53.95
C ALA A 133 -6.04 10.10 55.16
N LEU A 134 -5.13 11.05 54.94
CA LEU A 134 -4.60 11.94 55.97
C LEU A 134 -5.71 12.78 56.61
N GLN A 135 -6.59 13.41 55.80
CA GLN A 135 -7.72 14.17 56.33
C GLN A 135 -8.67 13.32 57.19
N LYS A 136 -8.96 12.09 56.74
CA LYS A 136 -9.79 11.14 57.50
C LYS A 136 -9.12 10.74 58.82
N PHE A 137 -7.80 10.51 58.80
CA PHE A 137 -7.03 10.19 59.98
C PHE A 137 -7.06 11.34 61.00
N VAL A 138 -6.71 12.56 60.57
CA VAL A 138 -6.73 13.76 61.42
C VAL A 138 -8.12 13.98 62.03
N ARG A 139 -9.20 13.86 61.25
CA ARG A 139 -10.58 13.99 61.76
C ARG A 139 -10.97 12.92 62.78
N ARG A 140 -10.41 11.71 62.69
CA ARG A 140 -10.65 10.64 63.68
C ARG A 140 -9.90 10.91 64.97
N SER A 141 -8.63 11.31 64.85
CA SER A 141 -7.78 11.63 66.00
C SER A 141 -8.33 12.82 66.79
N SER A 142 -8.80 13.87 66.11
CA SER A 142 -9.43 15.04 66.75
C SER A 142 -10.82 14.78 67.35
N ARG A 143 -11.38 13.57 67.20
CA ARG A 143 -12.65 13.14 67.82
C ARG A 143 -12.44 12.20 69.01
N MET A 144 -11.21 11.74 69.23
CA MET A 144 -10.84 10.87 70.36
C MET A 144 -10.20 11.65 71.52
N GLU A 145 -9.93 12.94 71.34
CA GLU A 145 -9.69 13.93 72.40
C GLU A 145 -11.01 14.61 72.78
#